data_AF-A0A218P1C2-F1
#
_entry.id   AF-A0A218P1C2-F1
#
_cell.length_a   1.000
_cell.length_b   1.000
_cell.length_c   1.000
_cell.angle_alpha   90.00
_cell.angle_beta   90.00
_cell.angle_gamma   90.00
#
_symmetry.space_group_name_H-M   'P 1'
#
loop_
_entity.id
_entity.type
_entity.pdbx_description
1 polymer ?
#
loop_
_entity_poly.entity_id
_entity_poly.type
_entity_poly.pdbx_seq_one_letter_code
_entity_poly.pdbx_strand_id
1 'polypeptide(L)'
;MESEVAEVPFSGHWKAMVEIARKPEELFLSFPYRARVFSSGERTLVSLSFKRLLARFDFDGVLEFTFGEPFATYVMKGERGLLILSFAAGDGTLLSRASADIPGERRLKGKLRFLALQSGKTVARMAESYESVAPRIVGSPLDFVLRDLDPSLLPHVIRYVRLKLAKPSFRLVGNGGSERFSISVENDVVSGIEHEGPNGSAIIEIGKDVLEVAKEDFQGVDVRGRYEVKAILPSSP
;
A
#
# COMPACT_ATOMS: atom_id res chain seq x y z
N MET A 1 -3.14 19.61 21.18
CA MET A 1 -3.10 18.42 20.32
C MET A 1 -4.51 17.97 19.95
N GLU A 2 -4.89 18.18 18.69
CA GLU A 2 -6.09 17.61 18.06
C GLU A 2 -5.78 16.20 17.54
N SER A 3 -6.73 15.26 17.59
CA SER A 3 -6.54 13.90 17.09
C SER A 3 -7.82 13.27 16.56
N GLU A 4 -7.69 12.44 15.53
CA GLU A 4 -8.78 11.63 15.00
C GLU A 4 -8.35 10.17 14.90
N VAL A 5 -9.33 9.26 15.09
CA VAL A 5 -9.15 7.81 15.02
C VAL A 5 -10.07 7.25 13.96
N ALA A 6 -9.58 6.26 13.22
CA ALA A 6 -10.35 5.45 12.29
C ALA A 6 -10.13 3.98 12.61
N GLU A 7 -11.20 3.20 12.55
CA GLU A 7 -11.16 1.74 12.61
C GLU A 7 -11.25 1.21 11.19
N VAL A 8 -10.37 0.28 10.84
CA VAL A 8 -10.31 -0.33 9.52
C VAL A 8 -10.36 -1.85 9.68
N PRO A 9 -11.15 -2.59 8.89
CA PRO A 9 -11.08 -4.05 8.89
C PRO A 9 -9.66 -4.52 8.62
N PHE A 10 -9.18 -5.47 9.42
CA PHE A 10 -7.82 -5.99 9.31
C PHE A 10 -7.77 -7.46 9.68
N SER A 11 -7.34 -8.29 8.75
CA SER A 11 -7.18 -9.74 8.96
C SER A 11 -5.73 -10.21 8.98
N GLY A 12 -4.77 -9.29 8.88
CA GLY A 12 -3.35 -9.61 8.97
C GLY A 12 -2.87 -9.66 10.42
N HIS A 13 -1.64 -10.13 10.62
CA HIS A 13 -1.00 -10.17 11.93
C HIS A 13 -0.13 -8.95 12.18
N TRP A 14 0.08 -8.63 13.48
CA TRP A 14 1.01 -7.60 13.94
C TRP A 14 2.39 -7.72 13.28
N LYS A 15 2.92 -8.93 13.15
CA LYS A 15 4.22 -9.18 12.51
C LYS A 15 4.25 -8.66 11.06
N ALA A 16 3.23 -8.95 10.25
CA ALA A 16 3.18 -8.47 8.87
C ALA A 16 3.05 -6.95 8.80
N MET A 17 2.27 -6.35 9.70
CA MET A 17 2.17 -4.89 9.81
C MET A 17 3.53 -4.26 10.14
N VAL A 18 4.27 -4.82 11.10
CA VAL A 18 5.61 -4.32 11.46
C VAL A 18 6.59 -4.43 10.30
N GLU A 19 6.59 -5.54 9.57
CA GLU A 19 7.49 -5.74 8.42
C GLU A 19 7.33 -4.66 7.35
N ILE A 20 6.09 -4.25 7.05
CA ILE A 20 5.86 -3.15 6.11
C ILE A 20 6.12 -1.78 6.74
N ALA A 21 5.82 -1.62 8.03
CA ALA A 21 5.89 -0.35 8.74
C ALA A 21 7.35 0.09 9.00
N ARG A 22 8.27 -0.87 9.13
CA ARG A 22 9.71 -0.59 9.29
C ARG A 22 10.38 0.04 8.07
N LYS A 23 9.66 0.13 6.94
CA LYS A 23 10.14 0.69 5.67
C LYS A 23 9.25 1.85 5.21
N PRO A 24 9.27 3.00 5.91
CA PRO A 24 8.42 4.14 5.58
C PRO A 24 8.62 4.66 4.15
N GLU A 25 9.81 4.50 3.57
CA GLU A 25 10.12 4.80 2.16
C GLU A 25 9.33 3.95 1.16
N GLU A 26 9.00 2.71 1.49
CA GLU A 26 8.11 1.85 0.69
C GLU A 26 6.64 2.17 1.00
N LEU A 27 6.29 2.20 2.29
CA LEU A 27 4.92 2.29 2.77
C LEU A 27 4.27 3.65 2.48
N PHE A 28 4.94 4.76 2.79
CA PHE A 28 4.31 6.09 2.69
C PHE A 28 3.99 6.44 1.24
N LEU A 29 4.82 5.97 0.29
CA LEU A 29 4.55 6.12 -1.14
C LEU A 29 3.32 5.36 -1.61
N SER A 30 2.73 4.48 -0.78
CA SER A 30 1.48 3.77 -1.06
C SER A 30 0.24 4.44 -0.44
N PHE A 31 0.41 5.57 0.25
CA PHE A 31 -0.73 6.35 0.74
C PHE A 31 -1.46 7.05 -0.43
N PRO A 32 -2.80 7.21 -0.36
CA PRO A 32 -3.59 7.86 -1.41
C PRO A 32 -3.52 9.40 -1.31
N TYR A 33 -2.38 9.91 -0.87
CA TYR A 33 -2.00 11.30 -0.83
C TYR A 33 -0.49 11.40 -1.06
N ARG A 34 -0.01 12.58 -1.47
CA ARG A 34 1.40 12.75 -1.79
C ARG A 34 2.22 12.63 -0.51
N ALA A 35 2.99 11.58 -0.40
CA ALA A 35 3.99 11.41 0.64
C ALA A 35 5.37 11.25 0.00
N ARG A 36 6.41 11.70 0.69
CA ARG A 36 7.80 11.40 0.34
C ARG A 36 8.56 11.14 1.62
N VAL A 37 9.40 10.13 1.60
CA VAL A 37 10.33 9.81 2.68
C VAL A 37 11.70 9.60 2.05
N PHE A 38 12.71 10.30 2.55
CA PHE A 38 14.06 10.19 2.04
C PHE A 38 15.08 10.49 3.13
N SER A 39 16.23 9.84 3.04
CA SER A 39 17.33 10.06 3.98
C SER A 39 18.13 11.31 3.59
N SER A 40 18.48 12.12 4.58
CA SER A 40 19.38 13.27 4.45
C SER A 40 20.39 13.21 5.60
N GLY A 41 21.59 12.68 5.31
CA GLY A 41 22.57 12.33 6.33
C GLY A 41 22.00 11.29 7.30
N GLU A 42 22.07 11.57 8.61
CA GLU A 42 21.55 10.71 9.67
C GLU A 42 20.03 10.86 9.91
N ARG A 43 19.38 11.80 9.22
CA ARG A 43 17.95 12.11 9.42
C ARG A 43 17.11 11.50 8.32
N THR A 44 15.93 11.01 8.71
CA THR A 44 14.87 10.67 7.75
C THR A 44 13.96 11.87 7.63
N LEU A 45 13.81 12.42 6.42
CA LEU A 45 12.91 13.53 6.14
C LEU A 45 11.60 13.00 5.56
N VAL A 46 10.49 13.63 5.92
CA VAL A 46 9.16 13.31 5.42
C VAL A 46 8.44 14.56 4.96
N SER A 47 7.69 14.41 3.88
CA SER A 47 6.78 15.43 3.34
C SER A 47 5.44 14.77 3.06
N LEU A 48 4.35 15.29 3.64
CA LEU A 48 2.97 14.86 3.38
C LEU A 48 2.16 16.03 2.83
N SER A 49 1.43 15.81 1.74
CA SER A 49 0.54 16.82 1.18
C SER A 49 -0.69 16.22 0.51
N PHE A 50 -1.81 16.92 0.63
CA PHE A 50 -3.01 16.65 -0.15
C PHE A 50 -3.85 17.90 -0.38
N LYS A 51 -4.61 17.86 -1.47
CA LYS A 51 -5.63 18.84 -1.80
C LYS A 51 -6.93 18.10 -2.10
N ARG A 52 -7.94 18.30 -1.26
CA ARG A 52 -9.28 17.71 -1.43
C ARG A 52 -10.33 18.82 -1.31
N LEU A 53 -11.05 19.07 -2.40
CA LEU A 53 -12.04 20.16 -2.49
C LEU A 53 -11.43 21.49 -2.00
N LEU A 54 -11.90 21.99 -0.85
CA LEU A 54 -11.45 23.24 -0.21
C LEU A 54 -10.40 23.02 0.89
N ALA A 55 -10.00 21.76 1.16
CA ALA A 55 -9.02 21.43 2.17
C ALA A 55 -7.64 21.19 1.54
N ARG A 56 -6.67 22.03 1.89
CA ARG A 56 -5.25 21.82 1.64
C ARG A 56 -4.52 21.48 2.94
N PHE A 57 -3.64 20.50 2.88
CA PHE A 57 -2.75 20.13 3.97
C PHE A 57 -1.36 19.89 3.40
N ASP A 58 -0.35 20.46 4.05
CA ASP A 58 1.06 20.27 3.76
C ASP A 58 1.78 20.21 5.11
N PHE A 59 2.64 19.21 5.29
CA PHE A 59 3.45 19.03 6.48
C PHE A 59 4.80 18.43 6.10
N ASP A 60 5.88 19.05 6.54
CA ASP A 60 7.25 18.62 6.33
C ASP A 60 7.96 18.52 7.67
N GLY A 61 8.84 17.53 7.84
CA GLY A 61 9.58 17.37 9.08
C GLY A 61 10.58 16.24 9.07
N VAL A 62 11.23 16.05 10.22
CA VAL A 62 12.06 14.88 10.52
C VAL A 62 11.16 13.76 11.01
N LEU A 63 11.28 12.59 10.40
CA LEU A 63 10.55 11.38 10.74
C LEU A 63 11.34 10.55 11.76
N GLU A 64 10.70 10.26 12.88
CA GLU A 64 11.11 9.25 13.83
C GLU A 64 10.00 8.20 13.94
N PHE A 65 10.35 6.95 14.21
CA PHE A 65 9.35 5.90 14.38
C PHE A 65 9.76 4.88 15.42
N THR A 66 8.75 4.29 16.06
CA THR A 66 8.91 3.26 17.09
C THR A 66 7.86 2.16 16.90
N PHE A 67 8.25 0.94 17.28
CA PHE A 67 7.39 -0.24 17.22
C PHE A 67 7.38 -0.90 18.58
N GLY A 68 6.19 -1.07 19.15
CA GLY A 68 5.98 -1.82 20.38
C GLY A 68 4.59 -2.40 20.35
N GLU A 69 4.47 -3.72 20.36
CA GLU A 69 3.20 -4.42 20.17
C GLU A 69 2.10 -3.87 21.10
N PRO A 70 0.91 -3.53 20.59
CA PRO A 70 0.42 -3.68 19.20
C PRO A 70 0.64 -2.44 18.28
N PHE A 71 1.47 -1.47 18.66
CA PHE A 71 1.58 -0.13 18.06
C PHE A 71 2.81 0.09 17.16
N ALA A 72 2.57 0.57 15.94
CA ALA A 72 3.57 1.24 15.11
C ALA A 72 3.29 2.75 15.12
N THR A 73 4.25 3.58 15.53
CA THR A 73 4.06 5.03 15.66
C THR A 73 5.13 5.80 14.89
N TYR A 74 4.68 6.75 14.08
CA TYR A 74 5.49 7.70 13.32
C TYR A 74 5.29 9.10 13.88
N VAL A 75 6.38 9.73 14.31
CA VAL A 75 6.39 11.10 14.81
C VAL A 75 7.14 11.96 13.81
N MET A 76 6.45 12.96 13.27
CA MET A 76 6.99 13.89 12.28
C MET A 76 7.17 15.24 12.96
N LYS A 77 8.42 15.67 13.11
CA LYS A 77 8.82 16.90 13.79
C LYS A 77 9.11 17.97 12.75
N GLY A 78 8.15 18.88 12.55
CA GLY A 78 8.27 20.01 11.62
C GLY A 78 8.47 21.34 12.34
N GLU A 79 8.83 22.38 11.60
CA GLU A 79 8.99 23.75 12.16
C GLU A 79 7.68 24.28 12.78
N ARG A 80 6.54 23.81 12.26
CA ARG A 80 5.20 24.23 12.70
C ARG A 80 4.68 23.42 13.88
N GLY A 81 5.42 22.41 14.36
CA GLY A 81 5.02 21.52 15.44
C GLY A 81 5.04 20.05 15.02
N LEU A 82 4.13 19.24 15.59
CA LEU A 82 4.16 17.79 15.47
C LEU A 82 2.99 17.24 14.67
N LEU A 83 3.25 16.20 13.87
CA LEU A 83 2.25 15.32 13.29
C LEU A 83 2.59 13.88 13.65
N ILE A 84 1.61 13.13 14.14
CA ILE A 84 1.80 11.74 14.59
C ILE A 84 0.81 10.86 13.84
N LEU A 85 1.32 9.80 13.21
CA LEU A 85 0.51 8.69 12.71
C LEU A 85 0.78 7.47 13.58
N SER A 86 -0.26 6.79 14.06
CA SER A 86 -0.11 5.58 14.87
C SER A 86 -1.09 4.51 14.41
N PHE A 87 -0.63 3.27 14.36
CA PHE A 87 -1.40 2.11 13.91
C PHE A 87 -1.32 1.02 14.97
N ALA A 88 -2.46 0.49 15.39
CA ALA A 88 -2.54 -0.59 16.37
C ALA A 88 -3.27 -1.80 15.78
N ALA A 89 -2.58 -2.93 15.68
CA ALA A 89 -3.16 -4.19 15.23
C ALA A 89 -4.00 -4.81 16.36
N GLY A 90 -5.31 -4.89 16.16
CA GLY A 90 -6.25 -5.56 17.06
C GLY A 90 -6.80 -6.85 16.44
N ASP A 91 -7.78 -7.45 17.12
CA ASP A 91 -8.48 -8.63 16.62
C ASP A 91 -9.53 -8.21 15.57
N GLY A 92 -9.31 -8.58 14.30
CA GLY A 92 -10.17 -8.25 13.16
C GLY A 92 -10.19 -6.77 12.73
N THR A 93 -9.48 -5.89 13.45
CA THR A 93 -9.48 -4.45 13.21
C THR A 93 -8.10 -3.83 13.39
N LEU A 94 -7.83 -2.78 12.60
CA LEU A 94 -6.68 -1.90 12.74
C LEU A 94 -7.17 -0.53 13.21
N LEU A 95 -6.70 -0.09 14.39
CA LEU A 95 -6.92 1.27 14.85
C LEU A 95 -5.85 2.17 14.26
N SER A 96 -6.26 3.16 13.48
CA SER A 96 -5.37 4.17 12.90
C SER A 96 -5.67 5.53 13.50
N ARG A 97 -4.65 6.23 13.98
CA ARG A 97 -4.75 7.55 14.59
C ARG A 97 -3.87 8.54 13.84
N ALA A 98 -4.43 9.73 13.60
CA ALA A 98 -3.66 10.90 13.20
C ALA A 98 -3.84 12.00 14.24
N SER A 99 -2.74 12.51 14.77
CA SER A 99 -2.72 13.61 15.74
C SER A 99 -1.83 14.73 15.25
N ALA A 100 -2.21 15.97 15.52
CA ALA A 100 -1.37 17.13 15.25
C ALA A 100 -1.32 18.05 16.46
N ASP A 101 -0.14 18.59 16.72
CA ASP A 101 0.10 19.69 17.65
C ASP A 101 0.78 20.81 16.87
N ILE A 102 -0.05 21.61 16.17
CA ILE A 102 0.40 22.72 15.30
C ILE A 102 -0.54 23.93 15.45
N PRO A 103 -0.09 25.17 15.12
CA PRO A 103 -0.95 26.35 15.16
C PRO A 103 -2.26 26.18 14.39
N GLY A 104 -3.39 26.39 15.07
CA GLY A 104 -4.72 26.28 14.48
C GLY A 104 -5.26 24.85 14.36
N GLU A 105 -4.70 23.89 15.11
CA GLU A 105 -5.07 22.46 15.11
C GLU A 105 -6.57 22.16 15.14
N ARG A 106 -7.37 22.97 15.84
CA ARG A 106 -8.84 22.82 15.91
C ARG A 106 -9.54 22.84 14.54
N ARG A 107 -8.90 23.41 13.50
CA ARG A 107 -9.40 23.44 12.11
C ARG A 107 -8.97 22.22 11.29
N LEU A 108 -8.22 21.30 11.88
CA LEU A 108 -7.65 20.14 11.19
C LEU A 108 -8.48 18.88 11.33
N LYS A 109 -9.55 18.86 12.13
CA LYS A 109 -10.37 17.68 12.40
C LYS A 109 -10.67 16.84 11.14
N GLY A 110 -11.24 17.45 10.10
CA GLY A 110 -11.52 16.74 8.84
C GLY A 110 -10.27 16.23 8.09
N LYS A 111 -9.14 16.91 8.23
CA LYS A 111 -7.84 16.53 7.64
C LYS A 111 -7.21 15.37 8.39
N LEU A 112 -7.24 15.39 9.72
CA LEU A 112 -6.74 14.31 10.57
C LEU A 112 -7.60 13.06 10.40
N ARG A 113 -8.92 13.19 10.32
CA ARG A 113 -9.82 12.06 10.01
C ARG A 113 -9.50 11.43 8.66
N PHE A 114 -9.22 12.25 7.65
CA PHE A 114 -8.79 11.77 6.34
C PHE A 114 -7.45 11.02 6.41
N LEU A 115 -6.44 11.59 7.06
CA LEU A 115 -5.15 10.93 7.27
C LEU A 115 -5.34 9.59 8.00
N ALA A 116 -5.98 9.59 9.17
CA ALA A 116 -6.22 8.39 9.96
C ALA A 116 -6.90 7.28 9.12
N LEU A 117 -8.00 7.60 8.43
CA LEU A 117 -8.71 6.62 7.63
C LEU A 117 -7.89 6.08 6.46
N GLN A 118 -7.27 6.98 5.67
CA GLN A 118 -6.58 6.59 4.45
C GLN A 118 -5.27 5.87 4.74
N SER A 119 -4.47 6.36 5.70
CA SER A 119 -3.26 5.66 6.12
C SER A 119 -3.58 4.29 6.70
N GLY A 120 -4.65 4.20 7.51
CA GLY A 120 -5.10 2.94 8.11
C GLY A 120 -5.50 1.92 7.05
N LYS A 121 -6.30 2.35 6.05
CA LYS A 121 -6.65 1.51 4.90
C LYS A 121 -5.41 0.99 4.17
N THR A 122 -4.45 1.86 3.85
CA THR A 122 -3.21 1.45 3.18
C THR A 122 -2.45 0.43 4.03
N VAL A 123 -2.21 0.72 5.32
CA VAL A 123 -1.45 -0.19 6.20
C VAL A 123 -2.12 -1.55 6.29
N ALA A 124 -3.44 -1.61 6.53
CA ALA A 124 -4.18 -2.86 6.61
C ALA A 124 -4.04 -3.68 5.32
N ARG A 125 -4.35 -3.09 4.16
CA ARG A 125 -4.34 -3.77 2.87
C ARG A 125 -2.95 -4.22 2.44
N MET A 126 -1.94 -3.40 2.67
CA MET A 126 -0.56 -3.75 2.35
C MET A 126 -0.03 -4.85 3.27
N ALA A 127 -0.38 -4.84 4.56
CA ALA A 127 0.07 -5.85 5.52
C ALA A 127 -0.58 -7.22 5.23
N GLU A 128 -1.90 -7.25 5.00
CA GLU A 128 -2.63 -8.47 4.59
C GLU A 128 -2.03 -9.09 3.32
N SER A 129 -1.68 -8.24 2.36
CA SER A 129 -1.14 -8.68 1.07
C SER A 129 0.30 -9.14 1.19
N TYR A 130 1.11 -8.45 1.99
CA TYR A 130 2.46 -8.88 2.31
C TYR A 130 2.45 -10.25 2.98
N GLU A 131 1.61 -10.45 3.98
CA GLU A 131 1.50 -11.73 4.69
C GLU A 131 1.10 -12.89 3.76
N SER A 132 0.10 -12.64 2.90
CA SER A 132 -0.46 -13.67 2.02
C SER A 132 0.52 -14.12 0.92
N VAL A 133 1.38 -13.20 0.46
CA VAL A 133 2.15 -13.37 -0.78
C VAL A 133 3.66 -13.42 -0.55
N ALA A 134 4.22 -12.70 0.42
CA ALA A 134 5.68 -12.65 0.63
C ALA A 134 6.31 -14.04 0.82
N PRO A 135 5.72 -15.00 1.58
CA PRO A 135 6.28 -16.35 1.72
C PRO A 135 6.29 -17.17 0.42
N ARG A 136 5.52 -16.76 -0.59
CA ARG A 136 5.35 -17.45 -1.88
C ARG A 136 6.26 -16.89 -2.97
N ILE A 137 6.94 -15.77 -2.71
CA ILE A 137 7.77 -15.05 -3.67
C ILE A 137 9.25 -15.39 -3.45
N VAL A 138 9.94 -15.70 -4.55
CA VAL A 138 11.40 -15.86 -4.58
C VAL A 138 11.97 -14.98 -5.67
N GLY A 139 12.84 -14.04 -5.31
CA GLY A 139 13.46 -13.11 -6.26
C GLY A 139 13.27 -11.65 -5.84
N SER A 140 13.29 -10.76 -6.82
CA SER A 140 13.15 -9.32 -6.62
C SER A 140 11.73 -8.85 -7.00
N PRO A 141 11.30 -7.66 -6.54
CA PRO A 141 9.99 -7.11 -6.94
C PRO A 141 9.82 -6.89 -8.46
N LEU A 142 10.93 -6.78 -9.21
CA LEU A 142 10.92 -6.61 -10.67
C LEU A 142 10.92 -7.95 -11.44
N ASP A 143 11.46 -8.99 -10.83
CA ASP A 143 11.61 -10.32 -11.43
C ASP A 143 11.62 -11.36 -10.32
N PHE A 144 10.55 -12.16 -10.23
CA PHE A 144 10.35 -13.14 -9.19
C PHE A 144 9.59 -14.38 -9.67
N VAL A 145 9.80 -15.47 -8.95
CA VAL A 145 8.98 -16.67 -9.01
C VAL A 145 7.89 -16.57 -7.95
N LEU A 146 6.64 -16.67 -8.36
CA LEU A 146 5.50 -16.83 -7.49
C LEU A 146 5.10 -18.31 -7.44
N ARG A 147 5.00 -18.87 -6.24
CA ARG A 147 4.59 -20.26 -6.00
C ARG A 147 3.14 -20.31 -5.51
N ASP A 148 2.47 -21.43 -5.80
CA ASP A 148 1.14 -21.72 -5.27
C ASP A 148 0.15 -20.56 -5.45
N LEU A 149 0.17 -19.94 -6.64
CA LEU A 149 -0.79 -18.91 -7.03
C LEU A 149 -2.19 -19.54 -7.12
N ASP A 150 -3.16 -18.81 -6.59
CA ASP A 150 -4.58 -19.00 -6.77
C ASP A 150 -5.17 -17.65 -7.24
N PRO A 151 -6.24 -17.61 -8.04
CA PRO A 151 -6.81 -16.35 -8.51
C PRO A 151 -7.17 -15.37 -7.38
N SER A 152 -7.54 -15.86 -6.19
CA SER A 152 -7.83 -14.99 -5.04
C SER A 152 -6.61 -14.24 -4.52
N LEU A 153 -5.39 -14.65 -4.88
CA LEU A 153 -4.15 -13.98 -4.50
C LEU A 153 -3.78 -12.83 -5.44
N LEU A 154 -4.41 -12.69 -6.61
CA LEU A 154 -4.08 -11.64 -7.57
C LEU A 154 -4.15 -10.21 -6.99
N PRO A 155 -5.20 -9.80 -6.26
CA PRO A 155 -5.22 -8.50 -5.58
C PRO A 155 -4.04 -8.30 -4.63
N HIS A 156 -3.63 -9.37 -3.94
CA HIS A 156 -2.52 -9.34 -2.99
C HIS A 156 -1.17 -9.25 -3.69
N VAL A 157 -0.99 -9.93 -4.83
CA VAL A 157 0.22 -9.83 -5.65
C VAL A 157 0.40 -8.41 -6.16
N ILE A 158 -0.68 -7.78 -6.65
CA ILE A 158 -0.64 -6.40 -7.13
C ILE A 158 -0.23 -5.44 -6.00
N ARG A 159 -0.86 -5.54 -4.83
CA ARG A 159 -0.51 -4.71 -3.65
C ARG A 159 0.90 -4.96 -3.16
N TYR A 160 1.35 -6.22 -3.12
CA TYR A 160 2.71 -6.56 -2.75
C TYR A 160 3.73 -5.88 -3.68
N VAL A 161 3.53 -6.00 -5.00
CA VAL A 161 4.42 -5.37 -5.98
C VAL A 161 4.35 -3.86 -5.87
N ARG A 162 3.15 -3.28 -5.72
CA ARG A 162 2.96 -1.85 -5.53
C ARG A 162 3.73 -1.31 -4.31
N LEU A 163 3.66 -2.02 -3.19
CA LEU A 163 4.42 -1.70 -1.98
C LEU A 163 5.92 -1.76 -2.24
N LYS A 164 6.41 -2.87 -2.82
CA LYS A 164 7.85 -3.13 -2.98
C LYS A 164 8.54 -2.29 -4.05
N LEU A 165 7.83 -1.94 -5.12
CA LEU A 165 8.36 -1.01 -6.13
C LEU A 165 8.26 0.44 -5.68
N ALA A 166 7.31 0.74 -4.80
CA ALA A 166 6.95 2.11 -4.43
C ALA A 166 6.66 3.01 -5.66
N LYS A 167 6.06 2.42 -6.70
CA LYS A 167 5.68 3.07 -7.96
C LYS A 167 4.17 2.91 -8.20
N PRO A 168 3.45 3.99 -8.54
CA PRO A 168 2.00 3.93 -8.77
C PRO A 168 1.60 3.30 -10.11
N SER A 169 2.57 3.12 -11.02
CA SER A 169 2.33 2.56 -12.35
C SER A 169 3.34 1.46 -12.67
N PHE A 170 2.84 0.31 -13.11
CA PHE A 170 3.62 -0.84 -13.55
C PHE A 170 2.72 -1.84 -14.28
N ARG A 171 3.32 -2.71 -15.08
CA ARG A 171 2.65 -3.86 -15.70
C ARG A 171 3.25 -5.16 -15.17
N LEU A 172 2.42 -6.05 -14.65
CA LEU A 172 2.81 -7.41 -14.33
C LEU A 172 2.63 -8.31 -15.54
N VAL A 173 3.60 -9.17 -15.80
CA VAL A 173 3.53 -10.23 -16.79
C VAL A 173 3.96 -11.52 -16.12
N GLY A 174 3.04 -12.48 -16.03
CA GLY A 174 3.28 -13.81 -15.48
C GLY A 174 3.32 -14.88 -16.57
N ASN A 175 4.25 -15.82 -16.48
CA ASN A 175 4.34 -16.99 -17.33
C ASN A 175 4.37 -18.28 -16.49
N GLY A 176 3.35 -19.11 -16.64
CA GLY A 176 3.18 -20.43 -16.00
C GLY A 176 3.47 -21.61 -16.92
N GLY A 177 4.19 -21.38 -18.03
CA GLY A 177 4.45 -22.40 -19.07
C GLY A 177 3.48 -22.26 -20.23
N SER A 178 2.36 -22.98 -20.19
CA SER A 178 1.28 -22.89 -21.18
C SER A 178 0.26 -21.78 -20.87
N GLU A 179 0.37 -21.15 -19.70
CA GLU A 179 -0.51 -20.08 -19.25
C GLU A 179 0.26 -18.78 -19.09
N ARG A 180 -0.39 -17.66 -19.40
CA ARG A 180 0.16 -16.32 -19.24
C ARG A 180 -0.92 -15.38 -18.72
N PHE A 181 -0.52 -14.42 -17.91
CA PHE A 181 -1.36 -13.29 -17.58
C PHE A 181 -0.60 -11.99 -17.68
N SER A 182 -1.34 -10.90 -17.86
CA SER A 182 -0.83 -9.56 -17.70
C SER A 182 -1.81 -8.66 -16.97
N ILE A 183 -1.33 -7.91 -15.98
CA ILE A 183 -2.11 -6.94 -15.22
C ILE A 183 -1.46 -5.58 -15.39
N SER A 184 -2.25 -4.57 -15.73
CA SER A 184 -1.77 -3.19 -15.87
C SER A 184 -2.27 -2.35 -14.71
N VAL A 185 -1.34 -1.60 -14.10
CA VAL A 185 -1.62 -0.63 -13.03
C VAL A 185 -1.11 0.72 -13.50
N GLU A 186 -1.98 1.72 -13.49
CA GLU A 186 -1.66 3.09 -13.85
C GLU A 186 -2.18 4.06 -12.79
N ASN A 187 -1.29 4.87 -12.21
CA ASN A 187 -1.65 5.87 -11.19
C ASN A 187 -2.48 5.28 -10.04
N ASP A 188 -2.07 4.13 -9.53
CA ASP A 188 -2.77 3.35 -8.50
C ASP A 188 -4.15 2.80 -8.90
N VAL A 189 -4.45 2.74 -10.20
CA VAL A 189 -5.67 2.10 -10.73
C VAL A 189 -5.29 0.83 -11.48
N VAL A 190 -5.89 -0.30 -11.09
CA VAL A 190 -5.80 -1.56 -11.84
C VAL A 190 -6.76 -1.46 -13.02
N SER A 191 -6.23 -1.34 -14.24
CA SER A 191 -7.07 -1.19 -15.43
C SER A 191 -7.77 -2.50 -15.79
N GLY A 192 -7.07 -3.62 -15.67
CA GLY A 192 -7.62 -4.93 -15.99
C GLY A 192 -6.57 -6.04 -15.98
N ILE A 193 -7.01 -7.23 -16.36
CA ILE A 193 -6.18 -8.41 -16.56
C ILE A 193 -6.48 -9.05 -17.92
N GLU A 194 -5.40 -9.41 -18.61
CA GLU A 194 -5.42 -10.30 -19.77
C GLU A 194 -4.90 -11.67 -19.32
N HIS A 195 -5.57 -12.74 -19.70
CA HIS A 195 -5.16 -14.12 -19.41
C HIS A 195 -5.29 -14.97 -20.67
N GLU A 196 -4.30 -15.83 -20.91
CA GLU A 196 -4.28 -16.79 -22.00
C GLU A 196 -3.79 -18.13 -21.45
N GLY A 197 -4.53 -19.21 -21.70
CA GLY A 197 -4.16 -20.55 -21.28
C GLY A 197 -4.82 -21.64 -22.12
N PRO A 198 -4.57 -22.92 -21.80
CA PRO A 198 -5.11 -24.06 -22.56
C PRO A 198 -6.64 -24.08 -22.65
N ASN A 199 -7.31 -23.51 -21.65
CA ASN A 199 -8.77 -23.48 -21.53
C ASN A 199 -9.40 -22.25 -22.20
N GLY A 200 -8.60 -21.36 -22.80
CA GLY A 200 -9.05 -20.17 -23.49
C GLY A 200 -8.36 -18.89 -23.02
N SER A 201 -8.84 -17.75 -23.52
CA SER A 201 -8.38 -16.42 -23.14
C SER A 201 -9.49 -15.63 -22.46
N ALA A 202 -9.10 -14.70 -21.59
CA ALA A 202 -10.00 -13.79 -20.90
C ALA A 202 -9.38 -12.38 -20.87
N ILE A 203 -10.22 -11.37 -21.04
CA ILE A 203 -9.88 -9.96 -20.84
C ILE A 203 -10.92 -9.39 -19.90
N ILE A 204 -10.49 -8.90 -18.74
CA ILE A 204 -11.37 -8.34 -17.71
C ILE A 204 -10.93 -6.92 -17.41
N GLU A 205 -11.83 -5.97 -17.60
CA GLU A 205 -11.66 -4.58 -17.18
C GLU A 205 -12.07 -4.42 -15.71
N ILE A 206 -11.25 -3.75 -14.92
CA ILE A 206 -11.46 -3.60 -13.46
C ILE A 206 -11.68 -2.13 -13.11
N GLY A 207 -10.77 -1.23 -13.49
CA GLY A 207 -10.92 0.21 -13.28
C GLY A 207 -11.02 0.64 -11.80
N LYS A 208 -10.39 -0.10 -10.88
CA LYS A 208 -10.45 0.15 -9.42
C LYS A 208 -9.09 0.51 -8.84
N ASP A 209 -9.11 1.28 -7.75
CA ASP A 209 -7.92 1.59 -6.95
C ASP A 209 -7.26 0.32 -6.40
N VAL A 210 -5.92 0.27 -6.34
CA VAL A 210 -5.16 -0.90 -5.84
C VAL A 210 -5.56 -1.30 -4.42
N LEU A 211 -6.01 -0.36 -3.59
CA LEU A 211 -6.48 -0.64 -2.23
C LEU A 211 -7.87 -1.26 -2.22
N GLU A 212 -8.68 -1.07 -3.26
CA GLU A 212 -10.09 -1.47 -3.34
C GLU A 212 -10.34 -2.70 -4.23
N VAL A 213 -9.34 -3.18 -4.99
CA VAL A 213 -9.46 -4.45 -5.75
C VAL A 213 -9.64 -5.66 -4.84
N ALA A 214 -10.57 -6.55 -5.18
CA ALA A 214 -10.88 -7.76 -4.42
C ALA A 214 -10.84 -8.99 -5.31
N LYS A 215 -10.93 -10.19 -4.71
CA LYS A 215 -10.86 -11.46 -5.47
C LYS A 215 -11.99 -11.58 -6.50
N GLU A 216 -13.13 -10.94 -6.23
CA GLU A 216 -14.29 -10.92 -7.10
C GLU A 216 -14.00 -10.22 -8.44
N ASP A 217 -13.04 -9.29 -8.46
CA ASP A 217 -12.63 -8.55 -9.68
C ASP A 217 -11.84 -9.41 -10.67
N PHE A 218 -11.43 -10.60 -10.26
CA PHE A 218 -10.66 -11.55 -11.06
C PHE A 218 -11.44 -12.84 -11.34
N GLN A 219 -12.76 -12.83 -11.16
CA GLN A 219 -13.61 -13.98 -11.47
C GLN A 219 -13.49 -14.34 -12.97
N GLY A 220 -13.28 -15.62 -13.25
CA GLY A 220 -13.09 -16.13 -14.61
C GLY A 220 -11.63 -16.20 -15.07
N VAL A 221 -10.68 -15.75 -14.24
CA VAL A 221 -9.24 -15.96 -14.47
C VAL A 221 -8.82 -17.29 -13.85
N ASP A 222 -8.28 -18.20 -14.64
CA ASP A 222 -7.80 -19.50 -14.19
C ASP A 222 -6.27 -19.53 -14.14
N VAL A 223 -5.68 -18.76 -13.22
CA VAL A 223 -4.23 -18.77 -12.97
C VAL A 223 -3.93 -19.61 -11.74
N ARG A 224 -3.15 -20.69 -11.91
CA ARG A 224 -2.83 -21.60 -10.79
C ARG A 224 -1.38 -22.06 -10.77
N GLY A 225 -0.83 -22.21 -9.57
CA GLY A 225 0.47 -22.84 -9.36
C GLY A 225 1.66 -21.89 -9.51
N ARG A 226 2.70 -22.29 -10.23
CA ARG A 226 3.98 -21.56 -10.28
C ARG A 226 4.04 -20.65 -11.50
N TYR A 227 4.37 -19.38 -11.28
CA TYR A 227 4.57 -18.38 -12.33
C TYR A 227 5.92 -17.69 -12.20
N GLU A 228 6.56 -17.44 -13.33
CA GLU A 228 7.66 -16.47 -13.45
C GLU A 228 7.05 -15.12 -13.79
N VAL A 229 7.23 -14.15 -12.90
CA VAL A 229 6.55 -12.85 -12.94
C VAL A 229 7.57 -11.74 -13.08
N LYS A 230 7.33 -10.87 -14.05
CA LYS A 230 8.10 -9.65 -14.27
C LYS A 230 7.22 -8.43 -14.06
N ALA A 231 7.74 -7.44 -13.34
CA ALA A 231 7.12 -6.12 -13.25
C ALA A 231 7.86 -5.15 -14.18
N ILE A 232 7.14 -4.65 -15.17
CA ILE A 232 7.64 -3.70 -16.17
C ILE A 232 7.23 -2.31 -15.73
N LEU A 233 8.21 -1.44 -15.52
CA LEU A 233 7.97 -0.02 -15.24
C LEU A 233 7.71 0.72 -16.56
N PRO A 234 6.80 1.72 -16.58
CA PRO A 234 6.67 2.58 -17.75
C PRO A 234 8.01 3.28 -18.04
N SER A 235 8.35 3.38 -19.31
CA SER A 235 9.50 4.18 -19.76
C SER A 235 9.33 5.61 -19.23
N SER A 236 10.34 6.13 -18.52
CA SER A 236 10.35 7.54 -18.16
C SER A 236 10.26 8.36 -19.46
N PRO A 237 9.35 9.35 -19.55
CA PRO A 237 9.36 10.30 -20.65
C PRO A 237 10.67 11.12 -20.68
#